data_AF-X1LVK9-F1
#
_entry.id   AF-X1LVK9-F1
#
_cell.length_a   1.000
_cell.length_b   1.000
_cell.length_c   1.000
_cell.angle_alpha   90.00
_cell.angle_beta   90.00
_cell.angle_gamma   90.00
#
_symmetry.space_group_name_H-M   'P 1'
#
loop_
_entity.id
_entity.type
_entity.pdbx_description
1 polymer ?
#
loop_
_entity_poly.entity_id
_entity_poly.type
_entity_poly.pdbx_seq_one_letter_code
_entity_poly.pdbx_strand_id
1 'polypeptide(L)' 'MDTGQLIEKLISWIRDKVLVARCEGIVVGMSGGLDSSVLAALCQRAFP' A
#
# COMPACT_ATOMS: atom_id res chain seq x y z
N MET A 1 12.21 -8.09 -14.24
CA MET A 1 11.47 -8.00 -12.95
C MET A 1 10.02 -8.27 -13.25
N ASP A 2 9.39 -9.17 -12.50
CA ASP A 2 7.95 -9.40 -12.63
C ASP A 2 7.19 -8.37 -11.77
N THR A 3 6.45 -7.48 -12.42
CA THR A 3 5.73 -6.39 -11.75
C THR A 3 4.61 -6.91 -10.86
N GLY A 4 3.96 -8.02 -11.24
CA GLY A 4 2.91 -8.64 -10.44
C GLY A 4 3.44 -9.14 -9.09
N GLN A 5 4.55 -9.86 -9.10
CA GLN A 5 5.23 -10.30 -7.88
C GLN A 5 5.69 -9.12 -7.01
N LEU A 6 6.13 -8.01 -7.62
CA LEU A 6 6.49 -6.81 -6.86
C LEU A 6 5.27 -6.20 -6.17
N ILE A 7 4.14 -6.10 -6.87
CA ILE A 7 2.88 -5.58 -6.31
C ILE A 7 2.46 -6.41 -5.09
N GLU A 8 2.47 -7.74 -5.19
CA GLU A 8 2.11 -8.62 -4.08
C GLU A 8 3.07 -8.47 -2.89
N LYS A 9 4.38 -8.35 -3.14
CA LYS A 9 5.37 -8.09 -2.09
C LYS A 9 5.14 -6.76 -1.39
N LEU A 10 4.80 -5.70 -2.14
CA LEU A 10 4.51 -4.38 -1.57
C LEU A 10 3.22 -4.40 -0.74
N ILE A 11 2.16 -5.04 -1.24
CA ILE A 11 0.89 -5.19 -0.50
C ILE A 11 1.13 -5.95 0.82
N SER A 12 1.88 -7.07 0.76
CA SER A 12 2.24 -7.84 1.97
C SER A 12 3.00 -6.97 2.96
N TRP A 13 4.01 -6.24 2.50
CA TRP A 13 4.81 -5.36 3.34
C TRP A 13 3.95 -4.26 4.00
N ILE A 14 3.02 -3.66 3.23
CA ILE A 14 2.08 -2.65 3.73
C ILE A 14 1.20 -3.25 4.86
N ARG A 15 0.64 -4.45 4.67
CA ARG A 15 -0.17 -5.14 5.68
C ARG A 15 0.63 -5.43 6.96
N ASP A 16 1.85 -5.92 6.81
CA ASP A 16 2.73 -6.23 7.93
C ASP A 16 3.05 -4.99 8.76
N LYS A 17 3.26 -3.83 8.12
CA LYS A 17 3.52 -2.57 8.83
C LYS A 17 2.33 -2.11 9.67
N VAL A 18 1.11 -2.22 9.15
CA VAL A 18 -0.11 -1.87 9.89
C VAL A 18 -0.33 -2.85 11.05
N LEU A 19 -0.12 -4.14 10.81
CA LEU A 19 -0.25 -5.18 11.85
C LEU A 19 0.74 -4.96 13.00
N VAL A 20 2.01 -4.72 12.69
CA VAL A 20 3.05 -4.45 13.70
C VAL A 20 2.75 -3.17 14.47
N ALA A 21 2.17 -2.16 13.82
CA ALA A 21 1.73 -0.92 14.45
C ALA A 21 0.45 -1.08 15.31
N ARG A 22 -0.23 -2.22 15.24
CA ARG A 22 -1.54 -2.47 15.87
C ARG A 22 -2.61 -1.45 15.45
N CYS A 23 -2.58 -1.08 14.17
CA CYS A 23 -3.56 -0.17 13.56
C CYS A 23 -4.55 -0.95 12.68
N GLU A 24 -5.62 -0.29 12.25
CA GLU A 24 -6.66 -0.89 11.41
C GLU A 24 -6.51 -0.57 9.91
N GLY A 25 -5.63 0.37 9.57
CA GLY A 25 -5.45 0.80 8.19
C GLY A 25 -4.44 1.93 8.03
N ILE A 26 -4.59 2.68 6.93
CA ILE A 26 -3.61 3.67 6.47
C ILE A 26 -4.35 4.95 6.08
N VAL A 27 -3.76 6.09 6.43
CA VAL A 27 -4.17 7.40 5.92
C VAL A 27 -3.05 7.92 5.01
N VAL A 28 -3.41 8.36 3.80
CA VAL A 28 -2.45 8.88 2.81
C VAL A 28 -2.92 10.23 2.28
N GLY A 29 -1.98 11.17 2.13
CA GLY A 29 -2.22 12.45 1.47
C GLY A 29 -2.16 12.31 -0.04
N MET A 30 -3.14 12.88 -0.75
CA MET A 30 -3.21 12.84 -2.22
C MET A 30 -2.81 14.18 -2.82
N SER A 31 -1.66 14.22 -3.49
CA SER A 31 -1.22 15.42 -4.23
C SER A 31 -1.66 15.43 -5.69
N GLY A 32 -2.12 14.30 -6.20
CA GLY A 32 -2.39 14.07 -7.63
C GLY A 32 -1.15 13.63 -8.43
N GLY A 33 0.02 13.56 -7.80
CA GLY A 33 1.23 13.01 -8.42
C GLY A 33 1.19 11.49 -8.57
N LEU A 34 2.00 10.97 -9.48
CA LEU A 34 2.13 9.54 -9.77
C LEU A 34 2.40 8.73 -8.50
N ASP A 35 3.35 9.17 -7.67
CA ASP A 35 3.77 8.44 -6.47
C ASP A 35 2.63 8.29 -5.47
N SER A 36 1.93 9.39 -5.17
CA SER A 36 0.78 9.37 -4.26
C SER A 36 -0.37 8.49 -4.79
N SER A 37 -0.57 8.49 -6.11
CA SER A 37 -1.62 7.71 -6.77
C SER A 37 -1.31 6.21 -6.76
N VAL A 38 -0.06 5.83 -7.02
CA VAL A 38 0.39 4.43 -6.95
C VAL A 38 0.30 3.92 -5.52
N LEU A 39 0.75 4.71 -4.53
CA LEU A 39 0.64 4.33 -3.13
C LEU A 39 -0.82 4.13 -2.70
N ALA A 40 -1.72 5.06 -3.06
CA ALA A 40 -3.14 4.95 -2.74
C ALA A 40 -3.78 3.69 -3.34
N ALA A 41 -3.46 3.36 -4.60
CA ALA A 41 -3.96 2.15 -5.24
C ALA A 41 -3.46 0.86 -4.55
N LEU A 42 -2.20 0.84 -4.10
CA LEU A 42 -1.65 -0.29 -3.32
C LEU A 42 -2.31 -0.39 -1.95
N CYS A 43 -2.50 0.73 -1.24
CA CYS A 43 -3.18 0.77 0.05
C CYS A 43 -4.62 0.25 -0.06
N GLN A 44 -5.37 0.65 -1.09
CA GLN A 44 -6.74 0.17 -1.33
C GLN A 44 -6.79 -1.35 -1.58
N ARG A 45 -5.77 -1.93 -2.23
CA ARG A 45 -5.67 -3.39 -2.41
C ARG A 45 -5.27 -4.10 -1.11
N ALA A 46 -4.46 -3.45 -0.27
CA ALA A 46 -4.05 -3.97 1.01
C ALA A 46 -5.22 -4.01 2.01
N PHE A 47 -6.05 -2.95 2.02
CA PHE A 47 -7.17 -2.73 2.92
C PHE A 47 -8.41 -2.25 2.13
N PRO A 48 -9.24 -3.19 1.60
CA PRO A 48 -10.45 -2.87 0.85
C PRO A 48 -11.57 -2.23 1.68
#